data_AF-D3BU94-F1
#
_entry.id   AF-D3BU94-F1
#
_cell.length_a   1.000
_cell.length_b   1.000
_cell.length_c   1.000
_cell.angle_alpha   90.00
_cell.angle_beta   90.00
_cell.angle_gamma   90.00
#
_symmetry.space_group_name_H-M   'P 1'
#
loop_
_entity.id
_entity.type
_entity.pdbx_description
1 polymer ?
#
loop_
_entity_poly.entity_id
_entity_poly.type
_entity_poly.pdbx_seq_one_letter_code
_entity_poly.pdbx_strand_id
1 'polypeptide(L)'
;MSSTDILKNENNNNNNNNSVTNNVVAAAATVEQNNNNKNNETITTSIASLIKSIFDEKESIYFCDTYCEVAKAVFAESLTTLTEFILERDIANVNYQISADLKRNGPNFFTNLLPKQEKTTKVKTTTTNNNNKKNKKNKNKSESKTTIVEDPAVIMNRMMLLFATATGKVEILKTLLEKGAGVLINVPDPISKLTPLHIAVMAGRPEMVELLEKNGADPICSDAFRARPIDYAYLRGLPKQPMPPASVAIYNYKNDSALQQWTIDRLERELSIVYCPRILATTNYLVEMCFSSMEINADMAFRSKYLDLINKTGGEENVILGWIGEQVGWGVYAARDIHKDQFIVRYGGRLTNNESMVTACYNMMTSMEDFGLDAYRYRSMGGMINHSSKHANAESICMFEYGAEQAIITATKFIPKGQQIFINYSNSFWKPEAANDEKEQLDMIELGGTNNYPSIITNLK
;
A
#
# COMPACT_ATOMS: atom_id res chain seq x y z
N MET A 1 -33.03 -22.05 -59.61
CA MET A 1 -33.68 -20.86 -60.19
C MET A 1 -33.43 -19.71 -59.21
N SER A 2 -32.75 -18.61 -59.47
CA SER A 2 -32.05 -17.96 -60.58
C SER A 2 -31.13 -16.95 -59.86
N SER A 3 -29.80 -16.92 -60.04
CA SER A 3 -29.08 -16.14 -61.07
C SER A 3 -29.63 -14.71 -61.24
N THR A 4 -28.91 -13.59 -61.35
CA THR A 4 -27.51 -13.12 -61.43
C THR A 4 -27.67 -11.62 -61.75
N ASP A 5 -26.69 -10.76 -61.43
CA ASP A 5 -26.27 -9.56 -62.22
C ASP A 5 -25.25 -8.78 -61.36
N ILE A 6 -23.94 -8.70 -61.63
CA ILE A 6 -23.12 -8.35 -62.82
C ILE A 6 -22.90 -6.83 -63.00
N LEU A 7 -21.74 -6.39 -62.46
CA LEU A 7 -20.63 -5.61 -63.06
C LEU A 7 -20.73 -4.10 -63.44
N LYS A 8 -19.57 -3.47 -63.14
CA LYS A 8 -18.85 -2.31 -63.74
C LYS A 8 -19.18 -0.89 -63.23
N ASN A 9 -18.20 -0.20 -62.63
CA ASN A 9 -17.16 0.51 -63.40
C ASN A 9 -15.97 1.00 -62.53
N GLU A 10 -14.81 1.17 -63.18
CA GLU A 10 -13.49 1.46 -62.63
C GLU A 10 -13.14 2.97 -62.49
N ASN A 11 -12.07 3.22 -61.72
CA ASN A 11 -11.06 4.30 -61.82
C ASN A 11 -11.42 5.75 -61.41
N ASN A 12 -10.88 6.26 -60.29
CA ASN A 12 -9.59 6.97 -60.27
C ASN A 12 -9.20 7.57 -58.88
N ASN A 13 -7.99 7.21 -58.43
CA ASN A 13 -6.94 8.00 -57.76
C ASN A 13 -7.17 8.94 -56.55
N ASN A 14 -6.34 8.65 -55.54
CA ASN A 14 -5.55 9.56 -54.66
C ASN A 14 -6.21 10.27 -53.46
N ASN A 15 -6.08 9.63 -52.29
CA ASN A 15 -5.26 10.08 -51.12
C ASN A 15 -5.84 9.50 -49.82
N ASN A 16 -5.28 8.39 -49.35
CA ASN A 16 -4.31 8.30 -48.26
C ASN A 16 -4.75 8.86 -46.89
N ASN A 17 -5.22 7.92 -46.06
CA ASN A 17 -4.77 7.65 -44.69
C ASN A 17 -4.77 8.80 -43.67
N ASN A 18 -5.89 8.95 -42.95
CA ASN A 18 -5.93 9.38 -41.55
C ASN A 18 -7.34 9.18 -40.96
N SER A 19 -7.74 7.94 -40.60
CA SER A 19 -9.03 7.75 -39.90
C SER A 19 -9.19 6.47 -39.05
N VAL A 20 -8.14 5.72 -38.72
CA VAL A 20 -8.30 4.42 -38.01
C VAL A 20 -7.78 4.42 -36.56
N THR A 21 -7.10 5.47 -36.10
CA THR A 21 -6.49 5.48 -34.74
C THR A 21 -7.25 6.27 -33.68
N ASN A 22 -8.30 7.04 -34.03
CA ASN A 22 -9.03 7.88 -33.07
C ASN A 22 -10.32 7.28 -32.51
N ASN A 23 -10.83 6.16 -33.07
CA ASN A 23 -12.08 5.55 -32.60
C ASN A 23 -11.90 4.37 -31.63
N VAL A 24 -10.68 3.85 -31.45
CA VAL A 24 -10.42 2.73 -30.52
C VAL A 24 -10.14 3.23 -29.09
N VAL A 25 -9.59 4.44 -28.94
CA VAL A 25 -9.29 5.04 -27.61
C VAL A 25 -10.53 5.65 -26.97
N ALA A 26 -11.45 6.23 -27.75
CA ALA A 26 -12.67 6.83 -27.24
C ALA A 26 -13.72 5.79 -26.79
N ALA A 27 -13.77 4.62 -27.45
CA ALA A 27 -14.71 3.55 -27.12
C ALA A 27 -14.27 2.74 -25.88
N ALA A 28 -12.97 2.58 -25.63
CA ALA A 28 -12.46 1.92 -24.43
C ALA A 28 -12.73 2.75 -23.15
N ALA A 29 -12.56 4.08 -23.24
CA ALA A 29 -12.81 4.99 -22.11
C ALA A 29 -14.31 5.14 -21.74
N THR A 30 -15.23 4.98 -22.71
CA THR A 30 -16.68 5.04 -22.44
C THR A 30 -17.27 3.72 -21.96
N VAL A 31 -16.67 2.58 -22.33
CA VAL A 31 -17.08 1.25 -21.83
C VAL A 31 -16.59 1.01 -20.39
N GLU A 32 -15.41 1.53 -20.01
CA GLU A 32 -14.96 1.54 -18.61
C GLU A 32 -15.77 2.48 -17.72
N GLN A 33 -16.19 3.66 -18.20
CA GLN A 33 -17.02 4.57 -17.41
C GLN A 33 -18.46 4.06 -17.20
N ASN A 34 -19.06 3.39 -18.19
CA ASN A 34 -20.46 2.93 -18.09
C ASN A 34 -20.63 1.61 -17.30
N ASN A 35 -19.59 0.77 -17.18
CA ASN A 35 -19.61 -0.40 -16.28
C ASN A 35 -19.25 -0.06 -14.82
N ASN A 36 -18.63 1.10 -14.55
CA ASN A 36 -18.22 1.52 -13.21
C ASN A 36 -19.33 2.17 -12.37
N ASN A 37 -20.34 2.79 -12.99
CA ASN A 37 -21.42 3.46 -12.25
C ASN A 37 -22.36 2.50 -11.49
N LYS A 38 -22.41 1.21 -11.85
CA LYS A 38 -23.17 0.19 -11.08
C LYS A 38 -22.36 -0.55 -10.02
N ASN A 39 -21.02 -0.48 -10.06
CA ASN A 39 -20.14 -1.12 -9.08
C ASN A 39 -19.79 -0.20 -7.91
N ASN A 40 -19.89 1.12 -8.08
CA ASN A 40 -19.55 2.08 -7.03
C ASN A 40 -20.57 2.09 -5.87
N GLU A 41 -21.87 1.89 -6.12
CA GLU A 41 -22.87 1.79 -5.03
C GLU A 41 -22.70 0.55 -4.13
N THR A 42 -22.05 -0.51 -4.63
CA THR A 42 -21.84 -1.76 -3.85
C THR A 42 -20.59 -1.70 -2.96
N ILE A 43 -19.64 -0.82 -3.27
CA ILE A 43 -18.40 -0.65 -2.50
C ILE A 43 -18.64 0.26 -1.28
N THR A 44 -19.55 1.23 -1.37
CA THR A 44 -19.75 2.33 -0.39
C THR A 44 -20.36 1.88 0.93
N THR A 45 -21.49 1.15 0.89
CA THR A 45 -22.09 0.56 2.10
C THR A 45 -21.15 -0.47 2.77
N SER A 46 -20.17 -0.99 2.01
CA SER A 46 -19.17 -1.90 2.53
C SER A 46 -18.07 -1.18 3.33
N ILE A 47 -17.59 0.03 2.99
CA ILE A 47 -16.42 0.61 3.68
C ILE A 47 -16.76 1.06 5.10
N ALA A 48 -17.84 1.80 5.29
CA ALA A 48 -18.26 2.29 6.62
C ALA A 48 -18.60 1.13 7.58
N SER A 49 -19.32 0.11 7.10
CA SER A 49 -19.61 -1.09 7.87
C SER A 49 -18.35 -1.89 8.21
N LEU A 50 -17.42 -1.95 7.26
CA LEU A 50 -16.16 -2.64 7.39
C LEU A 50 -15.25 -2.03 8.47
N ILE A 51 -15.09 -0.71 8.52
CA ILE A 51 -14.25 -0.07 9.55
C ILE A 51 -14.85 -0.17 10.97
N LYS A 52 -16.19 -0.24 11.10
CA LYS A 52 -16.87 -0.38 12.39
C LYS A 52 -16.46 -1.63 13.18
N SER A 53 -16.03 -2.70 12.49
CA SER A 53 -15.62 -3.96 13.13
C SER A 53 -14.12 -4.06 13.43
N ILE A 54 -13.29 -3.14 12.94
CA ILE A 54 -11.81 -3.22 13.05
C ILE A 54 -11.30 -2.30 14.13
N PHE A 55 -11.82 -1.07 14.14
CA PHE A 55 -11.28 0.00 14.93
C PHE A 55 -12.05 0.07 16.25
N ASP A 56 -11.32 0.11 17.35
CA ASP A 56 -11.89 0.58 18.60
C ASP A 56 -11.83 2.12 18.66
N GLU A 57 -12.68 2.67 19.53
CA GLU A 57 -12.83 4.12 19.67
C GLU A 57 -11.55 4.80 20.16
N LYS A 58 -10.75 4.15 21.01
CA LYS A 58 -9.51 4.72 21.54
C LYS A 58 -8.45 4.82 20.45
N GLU A 59 -8.28 3.77 19.64
CA GLU A 59 -7.36 3.81 18.50
C GLU A 59 -7.76 4.89 17.48
N SER A 60 -9.07 5.07 17.27
CA SER A 60 -9.62 6.10 16.38
C SER A 60 -9.33 7.51 16.89
N ILE A 61 -9.56 7.75 18.18
CA ILE A 61 -9.22 9.03 18.84
C ILE A 61 -7.71 9.29 18.75
N TYR A 62 -6.90 8.28 19.09
CA TYR A 62 -5.45 8.39 19.04
C TYR A 62 -4.94 8.77 17.65
N PHE A 63 -5.43 8.12 16.58
CA PHE A 63 -5.07 8.50 15.21
C PHE A 63 -5.45 9.96 14.92
N CYS A 64 -6.67 10.37 15.24
CA CYS A 64 -7.15 11.74 14.98
C CYS A 64 -6.29 12.78 15.70
N ASP A 65 -5.99 12.55 16.99
CA ASP A 65 -5.19 13.46 17.81
C ASP A 65 -3.75 13.54 17.28
N THR A 66 -3.07 12.41 17.11
CA THR A 66 -1.68 12.35 16.63
C THR A 66 -1.54 12.92 15.22
N TYR A 67 -2.45 12.60 14.30
CA TYR A 67 -2.43 13.17 12.96
C TYR A 67 -2.55 14.71 13.01
N CYS A 68 -3.47 15.25 13.82
CA CYS A 68 -3.65 16.69 13.94
C CYS A 68 -2.42 17.38 14.53
N GLU A 69 -1.79 16.77 15.53
CA GLU A 69 -0.56 17.30 16.15
C GLU A 69 0.60 17.35 15.15
N VAL A 70 0.85 16.25 14.43
CA VAL A 70 1.90 16.18 13.40
C VAL A 70 1.61 17.16 12.26
N ALA A 71 0.37 17.19 11.77
CA ALA A 71 -0.04 18.13 10.73
C ALA A 71 0.18 19.59 11.18
N LYS A 72 -0.21 19.95 12.41
CA LYS A 72 -0.01 21.29 12.96
C LYS A 72 1.48 21.66 13.02
N ALA A 73 2.34 20.73 13.39
CA ALA A 73 3.78 20.94 13.43
C ALA A 73 4.38 21.10 12.02
N VAL A 74 4.04 20.21 11.08
CA VAL A 74 4.53 20.23 9.69
C VAL A 74 4.12 21.51 8.97
N PHE A 75 2.91 22.00 9.23
CA PHE A 75 2.34 23.15 8.53
C PHE A 75 2.39 24.47 9.30
N ALA A 76 3.10 24.54 10.44
CA ALA A 76 3.06 25.66 11.37
C ALA A 76 3.25 27.05 10.71
N GLU A 77 4.18 27.16 9.74
CA GLU A 77 4.49 28.42 9.07
C GLU A 77 3.46 28.85 8.02
N SER A 78 2.53 27.96 7.64
CA SER A 78 1.56 28.18 6.57
C SER A 78 0.10 28.16 7.06
N LEU A 79 -0.14 27.93 8.37
CA LEU A 79 -1.48 27.91 8.94
C LEU A 79 -2.18 29.26 8.81
N THR A 80 -3.47 29.19 8.51
CA THR A 80 -4.40 30.32 8.50
C THR A 80 -5.31 30.29 9.72
N THR A 81 -5.92 31.42 10.07
CA THR A 81 -6.86 31.52 11.20
C THR A 81 -8.01 30.50 11.12
N LEU A 82 -8.59 30.28 9.92
CA LEU A 82 -9.66 29.30 9.76
C LEU A 82 -9.15 27.87 10.01
N THR A 83 -7.98 27.53 9.48
CA THR A 83 -7.38 26.20 9.69
C THR A 83 -6.94 25.97 11.13
N GLU A 84 -6.50 27.01 11.84
CA GLU A 84 -6.20 26.95 13.28
C GLU A 84 -7.46 26.60 14.08
N PHE A 85 -8.57 27.33 13.87
CA PHE A 85 -9.83 27.03 14.55
C PHE A 85 -10.37 25.62 14.26
N ILE A 86 -10.18 25.12 13.03
CA ILE A 86 -10.52 23.75 12.68
C ILE A 86 -9.68 22.76 13.51
N LEU A 87 -8.36 22.92 13.52
CA LEU A 87 -7.44 22.05 14.27
C LEU A 87 -7.69 22.09 15.79
N GLU A 88 -8.08 23.25 16.31
CA GLU A 88 -8.46 23.47 17.71
C GLU A 88 -9.87 22.98 18.05
N ARG A 89 -10.61 22.48 17.06
CA ARG A 89 -11.98 21.95 17.21
C ARG A 89 -12.99 23.02 17.69
N ASP A 90 -12.72 24.29 17.39
CA ASP A 90 -13.56 25.42 17.80
C ASP A 90 -14.68 25.70 16.79
N ILE A 91 -15.80 24.99 16.96
CA ILE A 91 -16.96 25.06 16.06
C ILE A 91 -17.52 26.49 15.96
N ALA A 92 -17.48 27.28 17.03
CA ALA A 92 -18.04 28.62 17.06
C ALA A 92 -17.19 29.58 16.20
N ASN A 93 -15.88 29.55 16.40
CA ASN A 93 -14.96 30.38 15.64
C ASN A 93 -14.81 29.91 14.18
N VAL A 94 -14.89 28.60 13.91
CA VAL A 94 -15.00 28.08 12.53
C VAL A 94 -16.21 28.68 11.81
N ASN A 95 -17.39 28.62 12.43
CA ASN A 95 -18.63 29.14 11.85
C ASN A 95 -18.57 30.63 11.57
N TYR A 96 -18.02 31.39 12.52
CA TYR A 96 -17.84 32.83 12.38
C TYR A 96 -16.88 33.16 11.24
N GLN A 97 -15.69 32.55 11.27
CA GLN A 97 -14.61 32.83 10.33
C GLN A 97 -15.00 32.46 8.90
N ILE A 98 -15.58 31.28 8.67
CA ILE A 98 -16.01 30.88 7.32
C ILE A 98 -17.09 31.81 6.76
N SER A 99 -18.01 32.26 7.61
CA SER A 99 -19.06 33.20 7.21
C SER A 99 -18.49 34.58 6.87
N ALA A 100 -17.48 35.03 7.61
CA ALA A 100 -16.75 36.27 7.32
C ALA A 100 -15.98 36.20 6.00
N ASP A 101 -15.29 35.09 5.73
CA ASP A 101 -14.52 34.90 4.49
C ASP A 101 -15.43 34.78 3.27
N LEU A 102 -16.58 34.10 3.39
CA LEU A 102 -17.60 34.08 2.33
C LEU A 102 -18.19 35.46 2.06
N LYS A 103 -18.41 36.28 3.11
CA LYS A 103 -18.89 37.65 2.94
C LYS A 103 -17.86 38.53 2.23
N ARG A 104 -16.57 38.35 2.52
CA ARG A 104 -15.47 39.11 1.92
C ARG A 104 -15.20 38.70 0.47
N ASN A 105 -15.20 37.40 0.19
CA ASN A 105 -14.73 36.83 -1.08
C ASN A 105 -15.87 36.40 -2.01
N GLY A 106 -17.12 36.44 -1.53
CA GLY A 106 -18.30 36.03 -2.28
C GLY A 106 -18.48 34.50 -2.38
N PRO A 107 -19.51 34.05 -3.12
CA PRO A 107 -19.87 32.64 -3.21
C PRO A 107 -18.81 31.77 -3.90
N ASN A 108 -17.90 32.38 -4.68
CA ASN A 108 -16.82 31.68 -5.37
C ASN A 108 -15.60 31.41 -4.49
N PHE A 109 -15.64 31.75 -3.20
CA PHE A 109 -14.53 31.55 -2.25
C PHE A 109 -13.87 30.18 -2.42
N PHE A 110 -14.63 29.09 -2.31
CA PHE A 110 -14.09 27.72 -2.41
C PHE A 110 -13.59 27.36 -3.81
N THR A 111 -14.20 27.90 -4.87
CA THR A 111 -13.74 27.67 -6.25
C THR A 111 -12.39 28.33 -6.48
N ASN A 112 -12.15 29.49 -5.88
CA ASN A 112 -10.88 30.21 -5.99
C ASN A 112 -9.74 29.55 -5.21
N LEU A 113 -10.04 28.56 -4.35
CA LEU A 113 -9.02 27.76 -3.65
C LEU A 113 -8.44 26.62 -4.51
N LEU A 114 -9.00 26.40 -5.70
CA LEU A 114 -8.57 25.35 -6.63
C LEU A 114 -7.50 25.85 -7.60
N PRO A 115 -6.56 24.98 -8.03
CA PRO A 115 -5.62 25.31 -9.09
C PRO A 115 -6.35 25.74 -10.37
N LYS A 116 -5.90 26.84 -10.99
CA LYS A 116 -6.40 27.23 -12.32
C LYS A 116 -5.86 26.24 -13.35
N GLN A 117 -6.74 25.54 -14.07
CA GLN A 117 -6.33 24.71 -15.21
C GLN A 117 -5.75 25.61 -16.31
N GLU A 118 -4.42 25.70 -16.42
CA GLU A 118 -3.81 26.39 -17.56
C GLU A 118 -4.03 25.58 -18.84
N LYS A 119 -4.70 26.20 -19.82
CA LYS A 119 -4.75 25.68 -21.20
C LYS A 119 -3.32 25.70 -21.75
N THR A 120 -2.72 24.54 -21.95
CA THR A 120 -1.44 24.39 -22.62
C THR A 120 -1.53 24.94 -24.05
N THR A 121 -1.09 26.19 -24.23
CA THR A 121 -0.91 26.76 -25.56
C THR A 121 0.35 26.12 -26.15
N LYS A 122 0.16 25.31 -27.20
CA LYS A 122 1.27 24.75 -28.00
C LYS A 122 2.11 25.91 -28.53
N VAL A 123 3.26 26.17 -27.92
CA VAL A 123 4.28 27.04 -28.49
C VAL A 123 4.83 26.34 -29.74
N LYS A 124 4.47 26.86 -30.92
CA LYS A 124 5.15 26.52 -32.18
C LYS A 124 6.57 27.09 -32.11
N THR A 125 7.56 26.25 -31.87
CA THR A 125 8.97 26.60 -32.09
C THR A 125 9.29 26.44 -33.58
N THR A 126 9.38 27.57 -34.27
CA THR A 126 10.06 27.66 -35.57
C THR A 126 11.55 27.40 -35.37
N THR A 127 12.05 26.31 -35.94
CA THR A 127 13.47 25.97 -35.97
C THR A 127 14.15 26.73 -37.09
N THR A 128 15.05 27.66 -36.76
CA THR A 128 16.07 28.16 -37.70
C THR A 128 17.33 27.34 -37.46
N ASN A 129 17.68 26.51 -38.45
CA ASN A 129 18.93 25.75 -38.46
C ASN A 129 20.13 26.69 -38.56
N ASN A 130 21.12 26.49 -37.69
CA ASN A 130 22.52 26.72 -38.08
C ASN A 130 23.46 25.75 -37.35
N ASN A 131 24.23 25.04 -38.17
CA ASN A 131 25.25 24.06 -37.78
C ASN A 131 26.45 24.74 -37.09
N ASN A 132 26.99 24.14 -36.03
CA ASN A 132 28.38 23.65 -36.01
C ASN A 132 28.81 22.92 -34.72
N LYS A 133 29.33 21.70 -34.94
CA LYS A 133 30.49 21.01 -34.32
C LYS A 133 30.59 20.80 -32.79
N LYS A 134 30.44 19.51 -32.43
CA LYS A 134 31.27 18.64 -31.56
C LYS A 134 31.76 19.22 -30.20
N ASN A 135 31.21 18.71 -29.10
CA ASN A 135 31.99 18.02 -28.05
C ASN A 135 31.12 17.27 -27.01
N LYS A 136 31.76 16.29 -26.36
CA LYS A 136 31.25 15.27 -25.43
C LYS A 136 30.65 15.81 -24.11
N LYS A 137 29.83 14.93 -23.50
CA LYS A 137 29.46 14.74 -22.07
C LYS A 137 28.05 15.21 -21.62
N ASN A 138 27.44 14.32 -20.85
CA ASN A 138 26.30 14.44 -19.94
C ASN A 138 24.95 14.93 -20.51
N LYS A 139 24.05 13.98 -20.77
CA LYS A 139 22.59 14.25 -20.73
C LYS A 139 22.09 14.00 -19.30
N ASN A 140 22.28 14.99 -18.44
CA ASN A 140 21.31 15.24 -17.38
C ASN A 140 20.04 15.71 -18.09
N LYS A 141 19.00 14.88 -18.08
CA LYS A 141 17.68 15.28 -18.52
C LYS A 141 17.09 16.09 -17.37
N SER A 142 17.35 17.40 -17.36
CA SER A 142 16.66 18.31 -16.45
C SER A 142 15.19 18.32 -16.82
N GLU A 143 14.38 17.59 -16.07
CA GLU A 143 12.94 17.77 -16.08
C GLU A 143 12.65 19.19 -15.62
N SER A 144 12.10 19.99 -16.53
CA SER A 144 11.52 21.29 -16.22
C SER A 144 10.31 21.05 -15.32
N LYS A 145 10.52 20.99 -14.00
CA LYS A 145 9.43 21.18 -13.03
C LYS A 145 8.90 22.59 -13.22
N THR A 146 7.79 22.73 -13.92
CA THR A 146 7.00 23.95 -13.92
C THR A 146 6.42 24.09 -12.52
N THR A 147 7.08 24.84 -11.65
CA THR A 147 6.57 25.18 -10.32
C THR A 147 5.44 26.18 -10.50
N ILE A 148 4.21 25.71 -10.37
CA ILE A 148 3.07 26.60 -10.12
C ILE A 148 3.32 27.17 -8.72
N VAL A 149 3.74 28.44 -8.65
CA VAL A 149 3.88 29.16 -7.37
C VAL A 149 2.48 29.58 -6.95
N GLU A 150 1.70 28.65 -6.41
CA GLU A 150 0.45 28.98 -5.73
C GLU A 150 0.76 29.63 -4.38
N ASP A 151 -0.07 30.60 -3.97
CA ASP A 151 0.02 31.23 -2.66
C ASP A 151 -0.08 30.15 -1.55
N PRO A 152 0.91 30.03 -0.65
CA PRO A 152 0.89 29.09 0.46
C PRO A 152 -0.40 29.16 1.29
N ALA A 153 -1.00 30.33 1.46
CA ALA A 153 -2.26 30.49 2.19
C ALA A 153 -3.46 29.90 1.44
N VAL A 154 -3.43 29.92 0.09
CA VAL A 154 -4.45 29.28 -0.76
C VAL A 154 -4.29 27.76 -0.70
N ILE A 155 -3.05 27.27 -0.80
CA ILE A 155 -2.72 25.86 -0.60
C ILE A 155 -3.23 25.40 0.78
N MET A 156 -2.97 26.17 1.84
CA MET A 156 -3.37 25.78 3.18
C MET A 156 -4.89 25.79 3.36
N ASN A 157 -5.57 26.83 2.89
CA ASN A 157 -7.03 26.90 3.02
C ASN A 157 -7.74 25.77 2.27
N ARG A 158 -7.22 25.31 1.12
CA ARG A 158 -7.84 24.15 0.44
C ARG A 158 -7.75 22.86 1.29
N MET A 159 -6.79 22.77 2.21
CA MET A 159 -6.64 21.64 3.14
C MET A 159 -7.65 21.66 4.29
N MET A 160 -8.49 22.70 4.42
CA MET A 160 -9.44 22.83 5.53
C MET A 160 -10.41 21.63 5.64
N LEU A 161 -10.80 21.03 4.51
CA LEU A 161 -11.70 19.87 4.51
C LEU A 161 -10.99 18.58 4.99
N LEU A 162 -9.69 18.46 4.67
CA LEU A 162 -8.84 17.38 5.18
C LEU A 162 -8.64 17.51 6.69
N PHE A 163 -8.32 18.72 7.19
CA PHE A 163 -8.21 18.96 8.63
C PHE A 163 -9.53 18.75 9.36
N ALA A 164 -10.65 19.23 8.81
CA ALA A 164 -11.96 18.99 9.39
C ALA A 164 -12.25 17.49 9.52
N THR A 165 -11.88 16.71 8.50
CA THR A 165 -12.01 15.24 8.52
C THR A 165 -11.10 14.63 9.58
N ALA A 166 -9.83 15.04 9.63
CA ALA A 166 -8.83 14.53 10.57
C ALA A 166 -9.17 14.83 12.05
N THR A 167 -9.87 15.93 12.33
CA THR A 167 -10.27 16.28 13.70
C THR A 167 -11.27 15.30 14.31
N GLY A 168 -11.94 14.49 13.48
CA GLY A 168 -13.00 13.60 13.91
C GLY A 168 -14.29 14.31 14.35
N LYS A 169 -14.40 15.65 14.20
CA LYS A 169 -15.59 16.44 14.56
C LYS A 169 -16.54 16.58 13.38
N VAL A 170 -17.54 15.72 13.33
CA VAL A 170 -18.52 15.63 12.21
C VAL A 170 -19.19 16.98 11.95
N GLU A 171 -19.47 17.76 12.99
CA GLU A 171 -20.11 19.07 12.90
C GLU A 171 -19.28 20.11 12.12
N ILE A 172 -17.95 20.08 12.25
CA ILE A 172 -17.05 20.98 11.51
C ILE A 172 -17.10 20.63 10.03
N LEU A 173 -16.96 19.34 9.70
CA LEU A 173 -17.03 18.87 8.32
C LEU A 173 -18.38 19.22 7.68
N LYS A 174 -19.48 18.94 8.40
CA LYS A 174 -20.84 19.26 7.96
C LYS A 174 -21.00 20.76 7.70
N THR A 175 -20.54 21.61 8.61
CA THR A 175 -20.59 23.07 8.48
C THR A 175 -19.88 23.54 7.20
N LEU A 176 -18.66 23.06 6.94
CA LEU A 176 -17.91 23.45 5.74
C LEU A 176 -18.64 23.02 4.46
N LEU A 177 -19.17 21.79 4.43
CA LEU A 177 -19.90 21.26 3.29
C LEU A 177 -21.19 22.06 3.01
N GLU A 178 -21.98 22.38 4.04
CA GLU A 178 -23.18 23.22 3.96
C GLU A 178 -22.86 24.64 3.44
N LYS A 179 -21.65 25.14 3.70
CA LYS A 179 -21.18 26.44 3.23
C LYS A 179 -20.63 26.42 1.79
N GLY A 180 -20.57 25.26 1.14
CA GLY A 180 -20.15 25.13 -0.26
C GLY A 180 -18.77 24.51 -0.46
N ALA A 181 -18.14 23.95 0.59
CA ALA A 181 -16.85 23.28 0.47
C ALA A 181 -16.89 21.94 -0.31
N GLY A 182 -18.06 21.49 -0.79
CA GLY A 182 -18.21 20.25 -1.55
C GLY A 182 -17.35 20.19 -2.82
N VAL A 183 -16.96 21.33 -3.41
CA VAL A 183 -16.01 21.36 -4.53
C VAL A 183 -14.60 20.86 -4.16
N LEU A 184 -14.29 20.76 -2.87
CA LEU A 184 -13.02 20.26 -2.34
C LEU A 184 -13.08 18.78 -1.94
N ILE A 185 -14.22 18.09 -2.10
CA ILE A 185 -14.47 16.75 -1.54
C ILE A 185 -13.47 15.68 -2.00
N ASN A 186 -12.95 15.83 -3.23
CA ASN A 186 -11.95 14.93 -3.83
C ASN A 186 -10.61 15.62 -4.06
N VAL A 187 -10.41 16.82 -3.50
CA VAL A 187 -9.13 17.53 -3.63
C VAL A 187 -8.15 16.90 -2.66
N PRO A 188 -7.06 16.30 -3.15
CA PRO A 188 -6.10 15.65 -2.28
C PRO A 188 -5.14 16.66 -1.64
N ASP A 189 -4.51 16.26 -0.54
CA ASP A 189 -3.44 17.04 0.05
C ASP A 189 -2.24 17.15 -0.93
N PRO A 190 -1.45 18.24 -0.86
CA PRO A 190 -0.36 18.44 -1.81
C PRO A 190 0.80 17.44 -1.68
N ILE A 191 1.01 16.86 -0.49
CA ILE A 191 2.14 16.03 -0.12
C ILE A 191 1.83 14.56 -0.42
N SER A 192 0.98 13.93 0.40
CA SER A 192 0.67 12.49 0.33
C SER A 192 -0.39 12.15 -0.71
N LYS A 193 -1.05 13.14 -1.31
CA LYS A 193 -2.20 13.00 -2.21
C LYS A 193 -3.41 12.28 -1.59
N LEU A 194 -3.52 12.27 -0.27
CA LEU A 194 -4.68 11.74 0.44
C LEU A 194 -5.89 12.64 0.23
N THR A 195 -7.02 12.01 -0.07
CA THR A 195 -8.33 12.69 -0.10
C THR A 195 -8.98 12.66 1.29
N PRO A 196 -10.01 13.47 1.56
CA PRO A 196 -10.78 13.37 2.79
C PRO A 196 -11.23 11.94 3.12
N LEU A 197 -11.62 11.16 2.12
CA LEU A 197 -12.08 9.78 2.33
C LEU A 197 -10.96 8.85 2.83
N HIS A 198 -9.70 9.06 2.41
CA HIS A 198 -8.58 8.31 2.97
C HIS A 198 -8.45 8.57 4.48
N ILE A 199 -8.45 9.85 4.86
CA ILE A 199 -8.32 10.27 6.27
C ILE A 199 -9.46 9.70 7.12
N ALA A 200 -10.70 9.74 6.63
CA ALA A 200 -11.85 9.19 7.36
C ALA A 200 -11.74 7.68 7.61
N VAL A 201 -11.23 6.92 6.62
CA VAL A 201 -11.00 5.47 6.76
C VAL A 201 -9.86 5.18 7.72
N MET A 202 -8.73 5.88 7.61
CA MET A 202 -7.58 5.72 8.52
C MET A 202 -7.93 6.10 9.96
N ALA A 203 -8.84 7.06 10.14
CA ALA A 203 -9.37 7.49 11.43
C ALA A 203 -10.43 6.54 12.02
N GLY A 204 -10.88 5.52 11.28
CA GLY A 204 -11.89 4.58 11.77
C GLY A 204 -13.24 5.24 12.09
N ARG A 205 -13.65 6.27 11.33
CA ARG A 205 -14.88 7.03 11.58
C ARG A 205 -15.98 6.74 10.55
N PRO A 206 -16.85 5.72 10.75
CA PRO A 206 -17.96 5.39 9.86
C PRO A 206 -18.82 6.60 9.48
N GLU A 207 -19.18 7.44 10.46
CA GLU A 207 -20.03 8.61 10.23
C GLU A 207 -19.37 9.65 9.31
N MET A 208 -18.04 9.80 9.38
CA MET A 208 -17.29 10.67 8.46
C MET A 208 -17.27 10.07 7.05
N VAL A 209 -17.05 8.76 6.93
CA VAL A 209 -17.10 8.06 5.64
C VAL A 209 -18.47 8.24 4.99
N GLU A 210 -19.55 7.97 5.71
CA GLU A 210 -20.93 8.14 5.22
C GLU A 210 -21.23 9.59 4.80
N LEU A 211 -20.78 10.57 5.58
CA LEU A 211 -20.98 11.98 5.25
C LEU A 211 -20.21 12.38 3.99
N LEU A 212 -18.95 11.96 3.86
CA LEU A 212 -18.13 12.26 2.68
C LEU A 212 -18.68 11.60 1.42
N GLU A 213 -19.04 10.31 1.50
CA GLU A 213 -19.64 9.56 0.38
C GLU A 213 -20.96 10.18 -0.09
N LYS A 214 -21.84 10.55 0.85
CA LYS A 214 -23.11 11.24 0.55
C LYS A 214 -22.90 12.56 -0.20
N ASN A 215 -21.74 13.19 -0.04
CA ASN A 215 -21.36 14.43 -0.70
C ASN A 215 -20.46 14.21 -1.94
N GLY A 216 -20.36 12.98 -2.44
CA GLY A 216 -19.68 12.67 -3.71
C GLY A 216 -18.18 12.41 -3.59
N ALA A 217 -17.70 12.02 -2.40
CA ALA A 217 -16.34 11.52 -2.26
C ALA A 217 -16.14 10.24 -3.10
N ASP A 218 -15.04 10.18 -3.85
CA ASP A 218 -14.71 9.07 -4.73
C ASP A 218 -13.88 8.00 -3.98
N PRO A 219 -14.40 6.77 -3.81
CA PRO A 219 -13.72 5.69 -3.09
C PRO A 219 -12.59 5.03 -3.88
N ILE A 220 -12.38 5.37 -5.15
CA ILE A 220 -11.33 4.78 -5.99
C ILE A 220 -10.15 5.71 -6.26
N CYS A 221 -10.15 6.92 -5.71
CA CYS A 221 -8.99 7.81 -5.73
C CYS A 221 -7.77 7.12 -5.13
N SER A 222 -6.62 7.21 -5.80
CA SER A 222 -5.35 6.71 -5.29
C SER A 222 -4.46 7.85 -4.81
N ASP A 223 -3.82 7.67 -3.68
CA ASP A 223 -2.84 8.62 -3.12
C ASP A 223 -1.44 8.50 -3.77
N ALA A 224 -0.44 9.18 -3.19
CA ALA A 224 0.94 9.16 -3.67
C ALA A 224 1.55 7.76 -3.60
N PHE A 225 1.02 6.91 -2.72
CA PHE A 225 1.42 5.53 -2.46
C PHE A 225 0.60 4.49 -3.22
N ARG A 226 -0.27 4.95 -4.14
CA ARG A 226 -1.21 4.13 -4.91
C ARG A 226 -2.22 3.38 -4.03
N ALA A 227 -2.37 3.79 -2.78
CA ALA A 227 -3.41 3.28 -1.90
C ALA A 227 -4.72 4.00 -2.20
N ARG A 228 -5.80 3.24 -2.22
CA ARG A 228 -7.18 3.76 -2.16
C ARG A 228 -7.61 3.78 -0.69
N PRO A 229 -8.70 4.49 -0.33
CA PRO A 229 -9.18 4.53 1.05
C PRO A 229 -9.36 3.13 1.67
N ILE A 230 -9.94 2.18 0.93
CA ILE A 230 -10.16 0.81 1.41
C ILE A 230 -8.87 0.05 1.72
N ASP A 231 -7.76 0.39 1.06
CA ASP A 231 -6.49 -0.30 1.25
C ASP A 231 -5.93 -0.02 2.66
N TYR A 232 -6.19 1.17 3.23
CA TYR A 232 -5.87 1.49 4.63
C TYR A 232 -6.72 0.73 5.65
N ALA A 233 -7.96 0.41 5.33
CA ALA A 233 -8.77 -0.48 6.17
C ALA A 233 -8.15 -1.90 6.21
N TYR A 234 -7.63 -2.39 5.07
CA TYR A 234 -6.95 -3.68 5.01
C TYR A 234 -5.67 -3.73 5.84
N LEU A 235 -4.86 -2.66 5.81
CA LEU A 235 -3.66 -2.56 6.65
C LEU A 235 -3.98 -2.57 8.15
N ARG A 236 -5.19 -2.21 8.58
CA ARG A 236 -5.51 -2.11 10.02
C ARG A 236 -6.01 -3.40 10.66
N GLY A 237 -6.50 -4.35 9.88
CA GLY A 237 -6.95 -5.63 10.47
C GLY A 237 -7.98 -6.39 9.67
N LEU A 238 -8.05 -6.20 8.34
CA LEU A 238 -9.04 -6.89 7.54
C LEU A 238 -8.45 -7.80 6.49
N PRO A 239 -8.96 -9.03 6.39
CA PRO A 239 -8.79 -9.80 5.19
C PRO A 239 -9.85 -9.38 4.17
N LYS A 240 -9.43 -8.97 2.97
CA LYS A 240 -10.16 -9.40 1.79
C LYS A 240 -9.21 -9.89 0.71
N GLN A 241 -9.65 -11.01 0.12
CA GLN A 241 -9.04 -11.95 -0.82
C GLN A 241 -7.55 -11.77 -1.19
N PRO A 242 -6.74 -12.83 -1.06
CA PRO A 242 -7.09 -14.13 -0.50
C PRO A 242 -7.45 -13.99 0.98
N MET A 243 -8.48 -14.71 1.42
CA MET A 243 -8.61 -14.95 2.84
C MET A 243 -7.33 -15.64 3.32
N PRO A 244 -6.82 -15.33 4.54
CA PRO A 244 -5.89 -16.20 5.23
C PRO A 244 -6.34 -17.64 5.03
N PRO A 245 -5.45 -18.58 4.68
CA PRO A 245 -5.91 -19.92 4.36
C PRO A 245 -6.70 -20.46 5.56
N ALA A 246 -7.83 -21.14 5.30
CA ALA A 246 -8.65 -21.70 6.38
C ALA A 246 -7.86 -22.70 7.24
N SER A 247 -6.82 -23.30 6.66
CA SER A 247 -5.86 -24.16 7.33
C SER A 247 -4.48 -24.06 6.67
N VAL A 248 -3.46 -24.42 7.43
CA VAL A 248 -2.08 -24.57 6.92
C VAL A 248 -1.68 -26.04 6.91
N ALA A 249 -0.88 -26.41 5.90
CA ALA A 249 -0.31 -27.74 5.81
C ALA A 249 0.83 -27.90 6.82
N ILE A 250 0.72 -28.92 7.68
CA ILE A 250 1.67 -29.19 8.76
C ILE A 250 2.29 -30.56 8.57
N TYR A 251 3.61 -30.65 8.67
CA TYR A 251 4.34 -31.90 8.75
C TYR A 251 4.99 -32.05 10.13
N ASN A 252 4.64 -33.10 10.86
CA ASN A 252 5.25 -33.37 12.16
C ASN A 252 5.72 -34.82 12.24
N TYR A 253 7.03 -35.02 12.31
CA TYR A 253 7.62 -36.36 12.44
C TYR A 253 7.24 -37.07 13.74
N LYS A 254 6.86 -36.31 14.79
CA LYS A 254 6.45 -36.88 16.09
C LYS A 254 5.06 -37.51 16.06
N ASN A 255 4.20 -37.17 15.09
CA ASN A 255 2.82 -37.62 14.99
C ASN A 255 2.57 -38.28 13.62
N ASP A 256 3.11 -39.49 13.44
CA ASP A 256 2.85 -40.41 12.31
C ASP A 256 3.45 -40.05 10.94
N SER A 257 4.30 -39.02 10.84
CA SER A 257 4.92 -38.60 9.55
C SER A 257 3.91 -38.28 8.44
N ALA A 258 2.66 -37.98 8.81
CA ALA A 258 1.59 -37.65 7.88
C ALA A 258 1.43 -36.12 7.77
N LEU A 259 1.01 -35.67 6.58
CA LEU A 259 0.64 -34.27 6.36
C LEU A 259 -0.71 -34.00 7.05
N GLN A 260 -0.74 -33.03 7.94
CA GLN A 260 -1.94 -32.56 8.64
C GLN A 260 -2.40 -31.22 8.09
N GLN A 261 -3.66 -30.87 8.36
CA GLN A 261 -4.19 -29.52 8.13
C GLN A 261 -4.55 -28.93 9.49
N TRP A 262 -3.89 -27.85 9.88
CA TRP A 262 -4.23 -27.13 11.11
C TRP A 262 -5.05 -25.90 10.75
N THR A 263 -6.20 -25.72 11.42
CA THR A 263 -6.93 -24.44 11.36
C THR A 263 -6.04 -23.31 11.87
N ILE A 264 -6.33 -22.08 11.46
CA ILE A 264 -5.57 -20.90 11.94
C ILE A 264 -5.64 -20.78 13.47
N ASP A 265 -6.81 -20.94 14.09
CA ASP A 265 -6.95 -20.91 15.56
C ASP A 265 -6.05 -21.94 16.26
N ARG A 266 -5.89 -23.13 15.66
CA ARG A 266 -4.98 -24.15 16.20
C ARG A 266 -3.54 -23.69 16.02
N LEU A 267 -3.15 -23.23 14.83
CA LEU A 267 -1.80 -22.74 14.56
C LEU A 267 -1.41 -21.63 15.55
N GLU A 268 -2.27 -20.63 15.74
CA GLU A 268 -2.07 -19.53 16.66
C GLU A 268 -1.88 -20.01 18.10
N ARG A 269 -2.72 -20.94 18.57
CA ARG A 269 -2.61 -21.51 19.91
C ARG A 269 -1.33 -22.31 20.12
N GLU A 270 -1.01 -23.22 19.19
CA GLU A 270 0.15 -24.12 19.32
C GLU A 270 1.48 -23.35 19.21
N LEU A 271 1.52 -22.28 18.42
CA LEU A 271 2.73 -21.47 18.22
C LEU A 271 2.76 -20.20 19.08
N SER A 272 1.69 -19.91 19.82
CA SER A 272 1.53 -18.67 20.60
C SER A 272 1.76 -17.40 19.77
N ILE A 273 1.21 -17.37 18.55
CA ILE A 273 1.28 -16.24 17.61
C ILE A 273 -0.11 -15.72 17.27
N VAL A 274 -0.15 -14.52 16.71
CA VAL A 274 -1.26 -14.04 15.87
C VAL A 274 -0.84 -14.28 14.42
N TYR A 275 -1.60 -15.09 13.70
CA TYR A 275 -1.26 -15.46 12.34
C TYR A 275 -1.53 -14.29 11.39
N CYS A 276 -0.48 -13.83 10.73
CA CYS A 276 -0.46 -12.57 10.01
C CYS A 276 0.10 -12.76 8.59
N PRO A 277 -0.68 -13.35 7.65
CA PRO A 277 -0.20 -13.64 6.29
C PRO A 277 -0.05 -12.38 5.43
N ARG A 278 -0.58 -11.25 5.89
CA ARG A 278 -0.41 -9.92 5.27
C ARG A 278 0.26 -8.98 6.26
N ILE A 279 0.66 -7.82 5.76
CA ILE A 279 1.17 -6.75 6.59
C ILE A 279 0.01 -6.04 7.27
N LEU A 280 0.15 -5.81 8.57
CA LEU A 280 -0.68 -4.89 9.34
C LEU A 280 0.12 -3.63 9.65
N ALA A 281 -0.53 -2.47 9.77
CA ALA A 281 0.12 -1.21 10.13
C ALA A 281 -0.46 -0.65 11.44
N THR A 282 0.39 -0.16 12.32
CA THR A 282 -0.05 0.64 13.48
C THR A 282 -0.50 2.03 13.06
N THR A 283 -1.27 2.69 13.92
CA THR A 283 -1.60 4.12 13.79
C THR A 283 -0.35 4.97 13.56
N ASN A 284 0.72 4.74 14.33
CA ASN A 284 1.96 5.52 14.21
C ASN A 284 2.59 5.40 12.83
N TYR A 285 2.65 4.18 12.27
CA TYR A 285 3.18 3.97 10.93
C TYR A 285 2.38 4.74 9.88
N LEU A 286 1.05 4.67 9.98
CA LEU A 286 0.17 5.35 9.05
C LEU A 286 0.29 6.89 9.14
N VAL A 287 0.43 7.44 10.35
CA VAL A 287 0.62 8.88 10.53
C VAL A 287 1.98 9.32 9.99
N GLU A 288 3.06 8.60 10.32
CA GLU A 288 4.40 8.92 9.81
C GLU A 288 4.42 8.90 8.29
N MET A 289 3.85 7.85 7.68
CA MET A 289 3.76 7.70 6.24
C MET A 289 3.08 8.90 5.56
N CYS A 290 2.00 9.47 6.13
CA CYS A 290 1.32 10.65 5.59
C CYS A 290 2.24 11.88 5.42
N PHE A 291 3.26 12.00 6.27
CA PHE A 291 4.15 13.16 6.31
C PHE A 291 5.61 12.82 5.97
N SER A 292 5.89 11.55 5.68
CA SER A 292 7.21 11.07 5.32
C SER A 292 7.67 11.60 3.97
N SER A 293 8.99 11.63 3.77
CA SER A 293 9.61 11.88 2.47
C SER A 293 9.78 10.60 1.63
N MET A 294 9.08 9.53 1.98
CA MET A 294 9.24 8.23 1.35
C MET A 294 8.78 8.25 -0.11
N GLU A 295 9.58 7.67 -0.99
CA GLU A 295 9.26 7.52 -2.42
C GLU A 295 9.06 6.05 -2.80
N ILE A 296 8.05 5.79 -3.63
CA ILE A 296 7.88 4.47 -4.23
C ILE A 296 8.96 4.26 -5.30
N ASN A 297 9.66 3.13 -5.25
CA ASN A 297 10.60 2.73 -6.31
C ASN A 297 9.94 2.83 -7.71
N ALA A 298 10.63 3.28 -8.75
CA ALA A 298 10.02 3.49 -10.07
C ALA A 298 9.89 2.22 -10.94
N ASP A 299 10.46 1.09 -10.53
CA ASP A 299 10.45 -0.17 -11.31
C ASP A 299 9.04 -0.79 -11.36
N MET A 300 8.32 -0.47 -12.43
CA MET A 300 6.99 -1.00 -12.69
C MET A 300 6.99 -2.47 -13.10
N ALA A 301 8.06 -2.95 -13.74
CA ALA A 301 8.12 -4.34 -14.19
C ALA A 301 8.25 -5.28 -12.98
N PHE A 302 9.10 -4.91 -12.02
CA PHE A 302 9.23 -5.63 -10.75
C PHE A 302 7.89 -5.70 -10.01
N ARG A 303 7.18 -4.57 -9.91
CA ARG A 303 5.85 -4.51 -9.28
C ARG A 303 4.83 -5.37 -9.99
N SER A 304 4.63 -5.17 -11.28
CA SER A 304 3.63 -5.93 -12.06
C SER A 304 3.89 -7.43 -12.01
N LYS A 305 5.15 -7.87 -11.90
CA LYS A 305 5.49 -9.29 -11.76
C LYS A 305 4.92 -9.91 -10.47
N TYR A 306 4.98 -9.21 -9.34
CA TYR A 306 4.68 -9.79 -8.04
C TYR A 306 3.38 -9.30 -7.41
N LEU A 307 2.97 -8.06 -7.68
CA LEU A 307 1.85 -7.42 -7.00
C LEU A 307 0.53 -8.17 -7.22
N ASP A 308 0.22 -8.49 -8.48
CA ASP A 308 -0.96 -9.26 -8.85
C ASP A 308 -0.98 -10.64 -8.21
N LEU A 309 0.19 -11.24 -8.02
CA LEU A 309 0.33 -12.57 -7.43
C LEU A 309 0.10 -12.51 -5.92
N ILE A 310 0.74 -11.58 -5.22
CA ILE A 310 0.62 -11.45 -3.76
C ILE A 310 -0.73 -10.86 -3.32
N ASN A 311 -1.45 -10.21 -4.24
CA ASN A 311 -2.84 -9.84 -4.03
C ASN A 311 -3.80 -11.02 -4.20
N LYS A 312 -3.39 -12.11 -4.87
CA LYS A 312 -4.20 -13.32 -5.06
C LYS A 312 -3.94 -14.39 -4.01
N THR A 313 -2.73 -14.46 -3.46
CA THR A 313 -2.35 -15.45 -2.43
C THR A 313 -1.29 -14.87 -1.47
N GLY A 314 -1.29 -15.28 -0.20
CA GLY A 314 -0.15 -15.10 0.70
C GLY A 314 0.99 -16.08 0.40
N GLY A 315 0.73 -17.09 -0.44
CA GLY A 315 1.66 -18.11 -0.90
C GLY A 315 1.69 -19.35 0.00
N GLU A 316 0.75 -19.48 0.92
CA GLU A 316 0.65 -20.61 1.85
C GLU A 316 0.42 -21.94 1.14
N GLU A 317 -0.19 -21.94 -0.04
CA GLU A 317 -0.32 -23.14 -0.87
C GLU A 317 1.02 -23.66 -1.41
N ASN A 318 2.06 -22.82 -1.41
CA ASN A 318 3.39 -23.18 -1.91
C ASN A 318 4.26 -23.81 -0.82
N VAL A 319 3.81 -23.82 0.44
CA VAL A 319 4.64 -24.17 1.59
C VAL A 319 3.97 -25.11 2.58
N ILE A 320 4.79 -25.80 3.36
CA ILE A 320 4.40 -26.69 4.46
C ILE A 320 5.21 -26.27 5.69
N LEU A 321 4.56 -26.11 6.84
CA LEU A 321 5.26 -25.89 8.09
C LEU A 321 5.64 -27.26 8.69
N GLY A 322 6.93 -27.50 8.85
CA GLY A 322 7.47 -28.76 9.33
C GLY A 322 8.19 -28.61 10.68
N TRP A 323 7.93 -29.52 11.62
CA TRP A 323 8.73 -29.61 12.84
C TRP A 323 10.09 -30.22 12.51
N ILE A 324 11.18 -29.53 12.83
CA ILE A 324 12.58 -29.92 12.53
C ILE A 324 13.18 -30.68 13.71
N GLY A 325 13.00 -30.19 14.92
CA GLY A 325 13.58 -30.78 16.13
C GLY A 325 13.65 -29.77 17.27
N GLU A 326 14.02 -30.22 18.48
CA GLU A 326 14.00 -29.37 19.69
C GLU A 326 14.93 -28.15 19.60
N GLN A 327 16.06 -28.26 18.89
CA GLN A 327 17.02 -27.15 18.79
C GLN A 327 16.58 -26.05 17.82
N VAL A 328 15.94 -26.42 16.70
CA VAL A 328 15.54 -25.47 15.65
C VAL A 328 14.07 -25.07 15.77
N GLY A 329 13.23 -25.97 16.27
CA GLY A 329 11.79 -25.81 16.30
C GLY A 329 11.15 -26.11 14.94
N TRP A 330 10.47 -25.11 14.39
CA TRP A 330 9.74 -25.22 13.13
C TRP A 330 10.55 -24.68 11.95
N GLY A 331 10.21 -25.12 10.74
CA GLY A 331 10.70 -24.49 9.52
C GLY A 331 9.78 -24.75 8.34
N VAL A 332 10.09 -24.10 7.22
CA VAL A 332 9.20 -24.06 6.05
C VAL A 332 9.78 -24.91 4.94
N TYR A 333 8.93 -25.74 4.33
CA TYR A 333 9.28 -26.65 3.26
C TYR A 333 8.44 -26.37 2.02
N ALA A 334 8.99 -26.63 0.84
CA ALA A 334 8.27 -26.46 -0.41
C ALA A 334 7.14 -27.50 -0.54
N ALA A 335 5.90 -27.05 -0.73
CA ALA A 335 4.74 -27.94 -0.95
C ALA A 335 4.69 -28.53 -2.36
N ARG A 336 5.44 -27.92 -3.29
CA ARG A 336 5.56 -28.27 -4.70
C ARG A 336 6.97 -27.94 -5.19
N ASP A 337 7.28 -28.31 -6.42
CA ASP A 337 8.47 -27.80 -7.10
C ASP A 337 8.36 -26.29 -7.32
N ILE A 338 9.41 -25.56 -6.99
CA ILE A 338 9.51 -24.10 -7.12
C ILE A 338 10.73 -23.77 -7.97
N HIS A 339 10.51 -23.10 -9.09
CA HIS A 339 11.60 -22.67 -9.97
C HIS A 339 12.18 -21.32 -9.52
N LYS A 340 13.40 -21.06 -9.97
CA LYS A 340 14.08 -19.77 -9.77
C LYS A 340 13.16 -18.59 -10.16
N ASP A 341 13.23 -17.52 -9.39
CA ASP A 341 12.50 -16.26 -9.51
C ASP A 341 10.97 -16.37 -9.32
N GLN A 342 10.47 -17.53 -8.89
CA GLN A 342 9.07 -17.70 -8.49
C GLN A 342 8.84 -17.18 -7.07
N PHE A 343 7.69 -16.56 -6.87
CA PHE A 343 7.15 -16.25 -5.55
C PHE A 343 6.89 -17.54 -4.77
N ILE A 344 7.28 -17.51 -3.50
CA ILE A 344 7.08 -18.59 -2.53
C ILE A 344 5.94 -18.21 -1.61
N VAL A 345 6.17 -17.20 -0.77
CA VAL A 345 5.28 -16.81 0.32
C VAL A 345 5.57 -15.36 0.71
N ARG A 346 4.58 -14.67 1.26
CA ARG A 346 4.76 -13.35 1.85
C ARG A 346 5.43 -13.48 3.22
N TYR A 347 6.31 -12.53 3.52
CA TYR A 347 6.78 -12.28 4.86
C TYR A 347 5.87 -11.22 5.50
N GLY A 348 4.75 -11.68 6.06
CA GLY A 348 3.79 -10.85 6.79
C GLY A 348 4.18 -10.63 8.26
N GLY A 349 3.68 -9.54 8.82
CA GLY A 349 3.88 -9.09 10.20
C GLY A 349 3.18 -7.76 10.46
N ARG A 350 3.47 -7.12 11.59
CA ARG A 350 2.93 -5.80 11.95
C ARG A 350 4.00 -4.72 11.81
N LEU A 351 3.82 -3.79 10.88
CA LEU A 351 4.58 -2.56 10.78
C LEU A 351 4.33 -1.70 12.02
N THR A 352 5.39 -1.48 12.79
CA THR A 352 5.35 -0.80 14.09
C THR A 352 6.65 -0.06 14.34
N ASN A 353 6.64 0.89 15.27
CA ASN A 353 7.86 1.57 15.71
C ASN A 353 8.86 0.57 16.27
N ASN A 354 10.14 0.79 16.02
CA ASN A 354 11.22 -0.09 16.46
C ASN A 354 11.24 -0.27 17.97
N GLU A 355 10.93 0.78 18.73
CA GLU A 355 10.86 0.76 20.20
C GLU A 355 9.75 -0.16 20.74
N SER A 356 8.71 -0.44 19.95
CA SER A 356 7.62 -1.34 20.33
C SER A 356 7.95 -2.82 20.07
N MET A 357 9.04 -3.10 19.36
CA MET A 357 9.43 -4.47 19.04
C MET A 357 10.14 -5.12 20.23
N VAL A 358 9.58 -6.23 20.73
CA VAL A 358 10.07 -6.89 21.95
C VAL A 358 11.38 -7.66 21.73
N THR A 359 11.71 -8.01 20.49
CA THR A 359 12.92 -8.75 20.12
C THR A 359 13.38 -8.36 18.72
N ALA A 360 14.66 -8.54 18.40
CA ALA A 360 15.15 -8.44 17.02
C ALA A 360 14.84 -9.71 16.20
N CYS A 361 14.57 -10.84 16.86
CA CYS A 361 14.25 -12.09 16.20
C CYS A 361 12.99 -11.95 15.36
N TYR A 362 12.98 -12.52 14.15
CA TYR A 362 11.86 -12.50 13.21
C TYR A 362 11.52 -11.13 12.61
N ASN A 363 12.19 -10.06 13.00
CA ASN A 363 11.81 -8.72 12.53
C ASN A 363 12.59 -8.35 11.26
N MET A 364 11.91 -7.66 10.35
CA MET A 364 12.53 -7.09 9.15
C MET A 364 12.60 -5.58 9.27
N MET A 365 13.76 -5.02 8.98
CA MET A 365 13.91 -3.56 8.88
C MET A 365 13.19 -3.06 7.63
N THR A 366 12.55 -1.91 7.75
CA THR A 366 11.85 -1.27 6.62
C THR A 366 12.69 -0.11 6.08
N SER A 367 12.28 0.42 4.93
CA SER A 367 12.82 1.65 4.37
C SER A 367 12.40 2.91 5.14
N MET A 368 11.38 2.84 5.99
CA MET A 368 10.97 3.93 6.88
C MET A 368 11.87 3.93 8.11
N GLU A 369 12.52 5.07 8.39
CA GLU A 369 13.29 5.27 9.61
C GLU A 369 12.40 5.03 10.84
N ASP A 370 12.96 4.45 11.90
CA ASP A 370 12.26 4.12 13.15
C ASP A 370 11.10 3.11 13.08
N PHE A 371 10.85 2.50 11.91
CA PHE A 371 9.84 1.46 11.75
C PHE A 371 10.41 0.13 11.27
N GLY A 372 9.84 -0.92 11.82
CA GLY A 372 10.17 -2.31 11.54
C GLY A 372 8.91 -3.13 11.31
N LEU A 373 9.07 -4.26 10.63
CA LEU A 373 8.05 -5.28 10.52
C LEU A 373 8.23 -6.26 11.69
N ASP A 374 7.41 -6.12 12.74
CA ASP A 374 7.33 -7.06 13.85
C ASP A 374 6.66 -8.35 13.37
N ALA A 375 7.46 -9.39 13.18
CA ALA A 375 6.97 -10.73 12.91
C ALA A 375 7.24 -11.71 14.05
N TYR A 376 7.49 -11.20 15.27
CA TYR A 376 7.61 -12.04 16.45
C TYR A 376 6.23 -12.54 16.91
N ARG A 377 5.31 -11.62 17.21
CA ARG A 377 3.95 -11.99 17.62
C ARG A 377 2.99 -12.11 16.44
N TYR A 378 3.14 -11.26 15.44
CA TYR A 378 2.31 -11.24 14.23
C TYR A 378 3.02 -11.99 13.12
N ARG A 379 2.76 -13.29 12.93
CA ARG A 379 3.66 -14.13 12.14
C ARG A 379 2.97 -14.78 10.95
N SER A 380 3.60 -14.67 9.79
CA SER A 380 3.25 -15.38 8.55
C SER A 380 3.99 -16.70 8.42
N MET A 381 3.68 -17.49 7.39
CA MET A 381 4.54 -18.61 6.98
C MET A 381 5.93 -18.13 6.53
N GLY A 382 6.05 -16.96 5.88
CA GLY A 382 7.36 -16.37 5.56
C GLY A 382 8.19 -16.08 6.81
N GLY A 383 7.53 -15.65 7.90
CA GLY A 383 8.15 -15.45 9.22
C GLY A 383 8.59 -16.73 9.94
N MET A 384 8.42 -17.91 9.33
CA MET A 384 8.88 -19.21 9.86
C MET A 384 10.07 -19.78 9.06
N ILE A 385 10.51 -19.09 8.01
CA ILE A 385 11.63 -19.55 7.17
C ILE A 385 12.93 -19.37 7.95
N ASN A 386 13.71 -20.43 8.07
CA ASN A 386 14.97 -20.40 8.82
C ASN A 386 16.11 -19.74 8.05
N HIS A 387 17.15 -19.39 8.81
CA HIS A 387 18.41 -18.93 8.28
C HIS A 387 19.28 -20.07 7.74
N SER A 388 20.00 -19.84 6.65
CA SER A 388 21.28 -20.51 6.37
C SER A 388 22.10 -19.65 5.41
N SER A 389 23.40 -19.47 5.69
CA SER A 389 24.31 -18.76 4.79
C SER A 389 24.81 -19.67 3.65
N LYS A 390 24.91 -20.98 3.92
CA LYS A 390 25.42 -22.00 3.00
C LYS A 390 24.35 -22.60 2.11
N HIS A 391 23.15 -22.81 2.65
CA HIS A 391 22.08 -23.56 2.01
C HIS A 391 20.92 -22.66 1.54
N ALA A 392 21.00 -21.34 1.73
CA ALA A 392 20.04 -20.37 1.19
C ALA A 392 19.62 -20.70 -0.25
N ASN A 393 18.32 -20.79 -0.45
CA ASN A 393 17.68 -21.14 -1.72
C ASN A 393 16.51 -20.20 -2.06
N ALA A 394 16.23 -19.25 -1.18
CA ALA A 394 15.31 -18.16 -1.38
C ALA A 394 15.94 -16.83 -0.91
N GLU A 395 15.30 -15.73 -1.26
CA GLU A 395 15.64 -14.38 -0.80
C GLU A 395 14.38 -13.59 -0.47
N SER A 396 14.53 -12.60 0.42
CA SER A 396 13.49 -11.60 0.69
C SER A 396 13.68 -10.40 -0.23
N ILE A 397 12.58 -9.92 -0.82
CA ILE A 397 12.56 -8.72 -1.65
C ILE A 397 11.40 -7.84 -1.18
N CYS A 398 11.64 -6.54 -1.07
CA CYS A 398 10.63 -5.56 -0.66
C CYS A 398 10.01 -4.84 -1.86
N MET A 399 8.72 -4.54 -1.76
CA MET A 399 8.03 -3.57 -2.61
C MET A 399 7.13 -2.67 -1.78
N PHE A 400 7.10 -1.39 -2.11
CA PHE A 400 6.14 -0.47 -1.53
C PHE A 400 4.92 -0.35 -2.45
N GLU A 401 3.75 -0.72 -1.95
CA GLU A 401 2.47 -0.60 -2.66
C GLU A 401 1.28 -0.65 -1.67
N TYR A 402 0.18 0.04 -2.00
CA TYR A 402 -1.03 0.09 -1.19
C TYR A 402 -0.79 0.63 0.23
N GLY A 403 0.08 1.64 0.36
CA GLY A 403 0.33 2.33 1.62
C GLY A 403 1.16 1.53 2.62
N ALA A 404 1.90 0.51 2.16
CA ALA A 404 2.82 -0.22 3.02
C ALA A 404 3.97 -0.88 2.23
N GLU A 405 5.09 -1.05 2.92
CA GLU A 405 6.16 -1.92 2.45
C GLU A 405 5.77 -3.40 2.64
N GLN A 406 5.86 -4.18 1.57
CA GLN A 406 5.54 -5.60 1.49
C GLN A 406 6.83 -6.40 1.28
N ALA A 407 7.16 -7.27 2.23
CA ALA A 407 8.26 -8.22 2.09
C ALA A 407 7.74 -9.54 1.50
N ILE A 408 8.38 -10.02 0.43
CA ILE A 408 8.01 -11.27 -0.24
C ILE A 408 9.23 -12.17 -0.38
N ILE A 409 9.00 -13.48 -0.37
CA ILE A 409 10.05 -14.48 -0.52
C ILE A 409 9.99 -15.06 -1.91
N THR A 410 11.14 -15.09 -2.59
CA THR A 410 11.26 -15.66 -3.94
C THR A 410 12.41 -16.66 -4.00
N ALA A 411 12.30 -17.66 -4.87
CA ALA A 411 13.33 -18.69 -5.01
C ALA A 411 14.55 -18.16 -5.79
N THR A 412 15.76 -18.34 -5.27
CA THR A 412 17.00 -17.94 -5.98
C THR A 412 17.53 -19.06 -6.89
N LYS A 413 17.05 -20.29 -6.70
CA LYS A 413 17.36 -21.49 -7.48
C LYS A 413 16.16 -22.45 -7.44
N PHE A 414 16.24 -23.55 -8.18
CA PHE A 414 15.22 -24.60 -8.11
C PHE A 414 15.15 -25.22 -6.72
N ILE A 415 13.93 -25.35 -6.18
CA ILE A 415 13.62 -25.97 -4.89
C ILE A 415 12.64 -27.13 -5.15
N PRO A 416 13.07 -28.40 -5.08
CA PRO A 416 12.18 -29.55 -5.21
C PRO A 416 11.15 -29.61 -4.07
N LYS A 417 9.98 -30.20 -4.37
CA LYS A 417 8.94 -30.53 -3.39
C LYS A 417 9.54 -31.23 -2.18
N GLY A 418 9.17 -30.78 -0.99
CA GLY A 418 9.62 -31.30 0.28
C GLY A 418 10.96 -30.79 0.75
N GLN A 419 11.69 -29.99 -0.03
CA GLN A 419 12.92 -29.37 0.45
C GLN A 419 12.64 -28.15 1.33
N GLN A 420 13.43 -27.96 2.39
CA GLN A 420 13.35 -26.81 3.28
C GLN A 420 13.78 -25.54 2.55
N ILE A 421 13.11 -24.44 2.86
CA ILE A 421 13.36 -23.12 2.32
C ILE A 421 14.20 -22.36 3.35
N PHE A 422 15.27 -21.73 2.87
CA PHE A 422 16.20 -20.93 3.67
C PHE A 422 16.44 -19.58 3.02
N ILE A 423 16.50 -18.55 3.86
CA ILE A 423 16.97 -17.20 3.48
C ILE A 423 18.23 -16.85 4.26
N ASN A 424 19.02 -15.91 3.73
CA ASN A 424 20.11 -15.31 4.47
C ASN A 424 19.56 -14.11 5.28
N TYR A 425 19.66 -14.14 6.61
CA TYR A 425 19.18 -13.08 7.51
C TYR A 425 20.07 -11.83 7.50
N SER A 426 21.19 -11.86 6.78
CA SER A 426 22.23 -10.83 6.76
C SER A 426 22.99 -10.68 8.07
N ASN A 427 24.16 -10.04 8.01
CA ASN A 427 25.01 -9.78 9.17
C ASN A 427 24.36 -8.83 10.19
N SER A 428 23.41 -8.00 9.75
CA SER A 428 22.72 -7.04 10.61
C SER A 428 21.86 -7.70 11.69
N PHE A 429 21.42 -8.95 11.46
CA PHE A 429 20.68 -9.75 12.43
C PHE A 429 21.54 -10.18 13.63
N TRP A 430 22.84 -10.38 13.41
CA TRP A 430 23.75 -11.00 14.39
C TRP A 430 24.50 -9.98 15.26
N LYS A 431 24.03 -8.73 15.35
CA LYS A 431 24.74 -7.68 16.11
C LYS A 431 24.88 -8.03 17.62
N PRO A 432 25.96 -7.58 18.28
CA PRO A 432 26.55 -8.27 19.44
C PRO A 432 25.98 -7.88 20.81
N GLU A 433 24.86 -7.17 20.88
CA GLU A 433 24.39 -6.61 22.16
C GLU A 433 23.75 -7.65 23.11
N ALA A 434 23.60 -8.91 22.68
CA ALA A 434 22.86 -9.92 23.43
C ALA A 434 23.58 -11.26 23.72
N ALA A 435 24.86 -11.47 23.38
CA ALA A 435 25.49 -12.76 23.68
C ALA A 435 27.00 -12.67 23.95
N ASN A 436 27.42 -13.21 25.09
CA ASN A 436 28.82 -13.30 25.54
C ASN A 436 29.63 -14.43 24.85
N ASP A 437 29.10 -15.12 23.84
CA ASP A 437 29.80 -16.23 23.20
C ASP A 437 29.53 -16.27 21.69
N GLU A 438 30.52 -15.83 20.89
CA GLU A 438 30.52 -15.91 19.42
C GLU A 438 30.33 -17.36 18.91
N LYS A 439 30.69 -18.35 19.74
CA LYS A 439 30.69 -19.77 19.38
C LYS A 439 29.27 -20.38 19.37
N GLU A 440 28.41 -19.99 20.31
CA GLU A 440 27.01 -20.43 20.33
C GLU A 440 26.18 -19.78 19.20
N GLN A 441 26.51 -18.56 18.81
CA GLN A 441 25.90 -17.91 17.64
C GLN A 441 26.25 -18.65 16.34
N LEU A 442 27.52 -19.01 16.12
CA LEU A 442 27.95 -19.77 14.94
C LEU A 442 27.26 -21.14 14.80
N ASP A 443 27.01 -21.83 15.90
CA ASP A 443 26.34 -23.13 15.88
C ASP A 443 24.83 -23.01 15.58
N MET A 444 24.16 -21.94 16.04
CA MET A 444 22.75 -21.65 15.69
C MET A 444 22.56 -21.21 14.23
N ILE A 445 23.61 -20.66 13.58
CA ILE A 445 23.59 -20.10 12.22
C ILE A 445 23.41 -21.17 11.13
N GLU A 446 23.79 -22.44 11.35
CA GLU A 446 23.79 -23.49 10.32
C GLU A 446 23.09 -24.81 10.73
N LEU A 447 22.14 -24.78 11.68
CA LEU A 447 21.47 -26.01 12.11
C LEU A 447 20.61 -26.66 11.00
N GLY A 448 20.11 -25.88 10.04
CA GLY A 448 19.25 -26.36 8.96
C GLY A 448 20.00 -27.10 7.84
N GLY A 449 19.53 -28.29 7.48
CA GLY A 449 20.04 -29.05 6.31
C GLY A 449 21.24 -29.94 6.59
N THR A 450 21.46 -30.30 7.85
CA THR A 450 22.44 -31.30 8.28
C THR A 450 21.83 -32.69 8.38
N ASN A 451 22.65 -33.73 8.60
CA ASN A 451 22.14 -35.09 8.85
C ASN A 451 21.26 -35.18 10.11
N ASN A 452 21.50 -34.29 11.09
CA ASN A 452 20.71 -34.24 12.33
C ASN A 452 19.38 -33.50 12.13
N TYR A 453 19.30 -32.61 11.12
CA TYR A 453 18.14 -31.79 10.81
C TYR A 453 17.94 -31.73 9.28
N PRO A 454 17.44 -32.83 8.69
CA PRO A 454 17.39 -32.97 7.25
C PRO A 454 16.56 -31.86 6.61
N SER A 455 17.06 -31.31 5.49
CA SER A 455 16.37 -30.29 4.70
C SER A 455 15.28 -30.89 3.79
N ILE A 456 14.82 -32.13 4.01
CA ILE A 456 13.87 -32.78 3.10
C ILE A 456 12.83 -33.65 3.80
N ILE A 457 11.58 -33.51 3.39
CA ILE A 457 10.47 -34.39 3.74
C ILE A 457 10.32 -35.43 2.61
N THR A 458 10.66 -36.68 2.90
CA THR A 458 10.72 -37.76 1.90
C THR A 458 9.37 -38.40 1.57
N ASN A 459 8.35 -38.22 2.43
CA ASN A 459 7.05 -38.91 2.32
C ASN A 459 5.93 -38.07 1.67
N LEU A 460 6.26 -36.93 1.08
CA LEU A 460 5.28 -36.08 0.37
C LEU A 460 4.92 -36.67 -0.99
N LYS A 461 4.13 -37.75 -0.99
CA LYS A 461 3.55 -38.31 -2.23
C LYS A 461 2.59 -37.31 -2.90
#